data_AF-A0A9P7XFU7-F1
#
_entry.id   AF-A0A9P7XFU7-F1
#
_cell.length_a   1.000
_cell.length_b   1.000
_cell.length_c   1.000
_cell.angle_alpha   90.00
_cell.angle_beta   90.00
_cell.angle_gamma   90.00
#
_symmetry.space_group_name_H-M   'P 1'
#
loop_
_entity.id
_entity.type
_entity.pdbx_description
1 polymer ?
#
loop_
_entity_poly.entity_id
_entity_poly.type
_entity_poly.pdbx_seq_one_letter_code
_entity_poly.pdbx_strand_id
1 'polypeptide(L)'
;MPLLNPDLSAGLPELPTIDDETITARVFTHRSLFMRSHTLFQDPEDDPAPDNERLEFLGDAALGLATATLLNNYFPRLRVGPTSKVKALVVSNENLSSICRHYQLNARLRCAANQQLSLQNSQLIQANLLESYIGGLYLNKGFKEVTDWLIPALLPFAKEAFEEIKKEHRLHQNPTAPEEGESPDSNRESTPVGSVVDPGTLAYFNQWCSQNKKEVEWRFNDIAGTKATPLWSVEAWLDGKKIGDGVLTSKKGAKTEAAKKAMRTLGITTGF
;
A
#
# COMPACT_ATOMS: atom_id res chain seq x y z
N MET A 1 6.19 6.86 -2.19
CA MET A 1 6.32 5.39 -2.36
C MET A 1 7.51 5.13 -3.27
N PRO A 2 8.23 4.00 -3.14
CA PRO A 2 9.33 3.70 -4.06
C PRO A 2 8.81 3.63 -5.50
N LEU A 3 9.60 4.12 -6.45
CA LEU A 3 9.28 4.03 -7.87
C LEU A 3 9.59 2.60 -8.35
N LEU A 4 8.59 1.91 -8.88
CA LEU A 4 8.83 0.60 -9.49
C LEU A 4 9.50 0.78 -10.85
N ASN A 5 10.47 -0.08 -11.14
CA ASN A 5 11.08 -0.17 -12.46
C ASN A 5 11.07 -1.64 -12.93
N PRO A 6 9.88 -2.19 -13.25
CA PRO A 6 9.78 -3.58 -13.65
C PRO A 6 10.49 -3.82 -14.98
N ASP A 7 11.07 -5.01 -15.12
CA ASP A 7 11.56 -5.47 -16.42
C ASP A 7 10.38 -5.72 -17.38
N LEU A 8 10.28 -4.89 -18.41
CA LEU A 8 9.29 -4.98 -19.49
C LEU A 8 9.92 -5.40 -20.82
N SER A 9 11.10 -6.04 -20.80
CA SER A 9 11.80 -6.50 -22.02
C SER A 9 10.96 -7.42 -22.91
N ALA A 10 10.06 -8.21 -22.32
CA ALA A 10 9.11 -9.07 -23.04
C ALA A 10 7.91 -8.29 -23.65
N GLY A 11 7.78 -6.99 -23.36
CA GLY A 11 6.61 -6.19 -23.69
C GLY A 11 5.42 -6.43 -22.75
N LEU A 12 4.42 -5.55 -22.83
CA LEU A 12 3.10 -5.82 -22.27
C LEU A 12 2.29 -6.70 -23.24
N PRO A 13 1.30 -7.47 -22.74
CA PRO A 13 0.39 -8.21 -23.62
C PRO A 13 -0.35 -7.28 -24.58
N GLU A 14 -0.90 -7.82 -25.66
CA GLU A 14 -1.71 -7.05 -26.60
C GLU A 14 -2.92 -6.43 -25.88
N LEU A 15 -3.26 -5.19 -26.27
CA LEU A 15 -4.40 -4.47 -25.72
C LEU A 15 -5.71 -5.07 -26.28
N PRO A 16 -6.61 -5.62 -25.44
CA PRO A 16 -7.84 -6.25 -25.90
C PRO A 16 -8.81 -5.21 -26.47
N THR A 17 -9.47 -5.48 -27.58
CA THR A 17 -10.41 -4.52 -28.19
C THR A 17 -11.71 -4.38 -27.38
N ILE A 18 -12.29 -3.18 -27.42
CA ILE A 18 -13.67 -2.92 -27.01
C ILE A 18 -14.46 -2.77 -28.32
N ASP A 19 -15.41 -3.67 -28.56
CA ASP A 19 -16.07 -3.77 -29.87
C ASP A 19 -17.29 -2.82 -29.96
N ASP A 20 -17.81 -2.37 -28.81
CA ASP A 20 -18.87 -1.37 -28.73
C ASP A 20 -18.30 0.05 -28.90
N GLU A 21 -18.72 0.73 -29.97
CA GLU A 21 -18.29 2.09 -30.30
C GLU A 21 -18.73 3.12 -29.26
N THR A 22 -19.89 2.94 -28.64
CA THR A 22 -20.40 3.85 -27.61
C THR A 22 -19.57 3.73 -26.34
N ILE A 23 -19.27 2.50 -25.90
CA ILE A 23 -18.38 2.25 -24.77
C ILE A 23 -17.00 2.82 -25.08
N THR A 24 -16.45 2.52 -26.27
CA THR A 24 -15.14 3.02 -26.70
C THR A 24 -15.09 4.54 -26.68
N ALA A 25 -16.10 5.22 -27.25
CA ALA A 25 -16.17 6.66 -27.27
C ALA A 25 -16.18 7.26 -25.86
N ARG A 26 -16.91 6.64 -24.93
CA ARG A 26 -17.01 7.07 -23.53
C ARG A 26 -15.72 6.87 -22.76
N VAL A 27 -15.04 5.72 -22.92
CA VAL A 27 -13.74 5.43 -22.26
C VAL A 27 -12.76 6.58 -22.45
N PHE A 28 -12.68 7.11 -23.67
CA PHE A 28 -11.74 8.16 -24.02
C PHE A 28 -12.27 9.58 -23.80
N THR A 29 -13.45 9.78 -23.22
CA THR A 29 -14.04 11.11 -23.05
C THR A 29 -13.93 11.62 -21.62
N HIS A 30 -13.06 12.60 -21.41
CA HIS A 30 -12.97 13.30 -20.14
C HIS A 30 -14.16 14.26 -19.96
N ARG A 31 -14.63 14.37 -18.72
CA ARG A 31 -15.74 15.27 -18.30
C ARG A 31 -15.64 16.71 -18.81
N SER A 32 -14.42 17.23 -18.98
CA SER A 32 -14.21 18.62 -19.44
C SER A 32 -14.73 18.85 -20.86
N LEU A 33 -14.84 17.82 -21.70
CA LEU A 33 -15.41 17.95 -23.04
C LEU A 33 -16.85 18.47 -23.01
N PHE A 34 -17.60 18.12 -21.96
CA PHE A 34 -19.00 18.50 -21.77
C PHE A 34 -19.21 19.46 -20.59
N MET A 35 -18.13 19.99 -20.01
CA MET A 35 -18.17 20.91 -18.86
C MET A 35 -19.04 20.41 -17.70
N ARG A 36 -19.01 19.11 -17.44
CA ARG A 36 -19.89 18.48 -16.44
C ARG A 36 -19.55 18.96 -15.03
N SER A 37 -20.58 19.13 -14.19
CA SER A 37 -20.44 19.66 -12.83
C SER A 37 -19.89 18.64 -11.83
N HIS A 38 -19.02 19.05 -10.92
CA HIS A 38 -18.51 18.21 -9.82
C HIS A 38 -19.42 18.23 -8.58
N THR A 39 -20.41 19.12 -8.54
CA THR A 39 -21.17 19.41 -7.32
C THR A 39 -22.55 18.75 -7.28
N LEU A 40 -22.99 18.18 -8.40
CA LEU A 40 -24.24 17.45 -8.46
C LEU A 40 -24.11 16.11 -7.72
N PHE A 41 -25.12 15.78 -6.92
CA PHE A 41 -25.20 14.47 -6.28
C PHE A 41 -25.56 13.36 -7.28
N GLN A 42 -26.41 13.69 -8.26
CA GLN A 42 -26.88 12.77 -9.30
C GLN A 42 -27.12 13.57 -10.58
N ASP A 43 -26.80 12.96 -11.73
CA ASP A 43 -27.15 13.50 -13.03
C ASP A 43 -28.67 13.49 -13.27
N PRO A 44 -29.20 14.39 -14.12
CA PRO A 44 -30.58 14.32 -14.60
C PRO A 44 -30.94 12.95 -15.21
N GLU A 45 -32.22 12.56 -15.17
CA GLU A 45 -32.69 11.26 -15.69
C GLU A 45 -32.40 11.06 -17.19
N ASP A 46 -32.37 12.16 -17.96
CA ASP A 46 -32.12 12.18 -19.40
C ASP A 46 -30.63 12.38 -19.75
N ASP A 47 -29.74 12.45 -18.76
CA ASP A 47 -28.31 12.59 -18.99
C ASP A 47 -27.67 11.26 -19.41
N PRO A 48 -27.05 11.19 -20.61
CA PRO A 48 -26.43 9.95 -21.09
C PRO A 48 -25.14 9.56 -20.35
N ALA A 49 -24.68 10.35 -19.37
CA ALA A 49 -23.39 10.22 -18.70
C ALA A 49 -22.24 9.94 -19.70
N PRO A 50 -21.98 10.89 -20.62
CA PRO A 50 -21.19 10.65 -21.82
C PRO A 50 -19.68 10.65 -21.57
N ASP A 51 -19.25 10.93 -20.34
CA ASP A 51 -17.85 10.89 -19.94
C ASP A 51 -17.43 9.51 -19.39
N ASN A 52 -16.16 9.47 -19.01
CA ASN A 52 -15.46 8.27 -18.59
C ASN A 52 -15.54 8.00 -17.07
N GLU A 53 -16.14 8.87 -16.25
CA GLU A 53 -16.04 8.78 -14.78
C GLU A 53 -16.76 7.54 -14.21
N ARG A 54 -17.92 7.18 -14.76
CA ARG A 54 -18.63 5.95 -14.35
C ARG A 54 -17.85 4.68 -14.74
N LEU A 55 -17.14 4.73 -15.87
CA LEU A 55 -16.31 3.62 -16.32
C LEU A 55 -15.03 3.55 -15.49
N GLU A 56 -14.43 4.67 -15.12
CA GLU A 56 -13.30 4.77 -14.18
C GLU A 56 -13.66 4.11 -12.85
N PHE A 57 -14.80 4.49 -12.26
CA PHE A 57 -15.28 3.90 -11.00
C PHE A 57 -15.43 2.37 -11.08
N LEU A 58 -16.04 1.87 -12.15
CA LEU A 58 -16.21 0.43 -12.37
C LEU A 58 -14.86 -0.27 -12.62
N GLY A 59 -13.99 0.40 -13.34
CA GLY A 59 -12.66 -0.05 -13.70
C GLY A 59 -11.72 -0.18 -12.50
N ASP A 60 -11.72 0.78 -11.58
CA ASP A 60 -10.95 0.70 -10.33
C ASP A 60 -11.37 -0.53 -9.49
N ALA A 61 -12.67 -0.78 -9.36
CA ALA A 61 -13.16 -1.96 -8.67
C ALA A 61 -12.68 -3.27 -9.34
N ALA A 62 -12.76 -3.35 -10.67
CA ALA A 62 -12.30 -4.49 -11.44
C ALA A 62 -10.77 -4.68 -11.35
N LEU A 63 -9.98 -3.61 -11.50
CA LEU A 63 -8.54 -3.57 -11.31
C LEU A 63 -8.16 -4.06 -9.91
N GLY A 64 -8.88 -3.59 -8.90
CA GLY A 64 -8.68 -3.96 -7.50
C GLY A 64 -8.87 -5.46 -7.26
N LEU A 65 -9.89 -6.07 -7.86
CA LEU A 65 -10.17 -7.51 -7.76
C LEU A 65 -9.18 -8.34 -8.58
N ALA A 66 -8.86 -7.91 -9.81
CA ALA A 66 -7.89 -8.59 -10.67
C ALA A 66 -6.49 -8.60 -10.01
N THR A 67 -6.06 -7.48 -9.43
CA THR A 67 -4.79 -7.39 -8.70
C THR A 67 -4.79 -8.27 -7.45
N ALA A 68 -5.90 -8.31 -6.70
CA ALA A 68 -6.02 -9.21 -5.55
C ALA A 68 -5.94 -10.69 -5.97
N THR A 69 -6.58 -11.04 -7.09
CA THR A 69 -6.55 -12.38 -7.67
C THR A 69 -5.12 -12.76 -8.10
N LEU A 70 -4.41 -11.84 -8.77
CA LEU A 70 -3.01 -12.00 -9.11
C LEU A 70 -2.17 -12.28 -7.86
N LEU A 71 -2.30 -11.47 -6.81
CA LEU A 71 -1.47 -11.63 -5.61
C LEU A 71 -1.77 -12.95 -4.87
N ASN A 72 -3.04 -13.34 -4.81
CA ASN A 72 -3.46 -14.61 -4.23
C ASN A 72 -2.84 -15.81 -4.96
N ASN A 73 -2.76 -15.76 -6.29
CA ASN A 73 -2.29 -16.88 -7.10
C ASN A 73 -0.76 -16.96 -7.18
N TYR A 74 -0.07 -15.82 -7.31
CA TYR A 74 1.39 -15.79 -7.50
C TYR A 74 2.18 -15.65 -6.20
N PHE A 75 1.57 -15.11 -5.14
CA PHE A 75 2.22 -14.91 -3.84
C PHE A 75 1.37 -15.48 -2.67
N PRO A 76 0.93 -16.75 -2.72
CA PRO A 76 -0.06 -17.32 -1.78
C PRO A 76 0.42 -17.37 -0.32
N ARG A 77 1.71 -17.20 -0.06
CA ARG A 77 2.31 -17.20 1.28
C ARG A 77 2.46 -15.78 1.86
N LEU A 78 2.13 -14.75 1.09
CA LEU A 78 2.21 -13.37 1.55
C LEU A 78 1.07 -13.10 2.53
N ARG A 79 1.40 -12.58 3.72
CA ARG A 79 0.37 -12.21 4.72
C ARG A 79 -0.44 -11.01 4.23
N VAL A 80 -1.65 -10.84 4.76
CA VAL A 80 -2.60 -9.79 4.34
C VAL A 80 -1.99 -8.38 4.40
N GLY A 81 -1.31 -8.03 5.49
CA GLY A 81 -0.70 -6.70 5.64
C GLY A 81 0.29 -6.33 4.52
N PRO A 82 1.36 -7.11 4.30
CA PRO A 82 2.25 -6.95 3.15
C PRO A 82 1.51 -7.04 1.80
N THR A 83 0.51 -7.90 1.67
CA THR A 83 -0.30 -8.02 0.43
C THR A 83 -0.98 -6.69 0.08
N SER A 84 -1.58 -6.01 1.06
CA SER A 84 -2.19 -4.70 0.85
C SER A 84 -1.16 -3.65 0.42
N LYS A 85 0.06 -3.68 0.97
CA LYS A 85 1.15 -2.79 0.55
C LYS A 85 1.60 -3.05 -0.88
N VAL A 86 1.82 -4.32 -1.24
CA VAL A 86 2.18 -4.72 -2.61
C VAL A 86 1.08 -4.29 -3.58
N LYS A 87 -0.18 -4.59 -3.27
CA LYS A 87 -1.33 -4.16 -4.09
C LYS A 87 -1.30 -2.64 -4.32
N ALA A 88 -1.22 -1.84 -3.25
CA ALA A 88 -1.23 -0.38 -3.35
C ALA A 88 -0.07 0.16 -4.19
N LEU A 89 1.09 -0.49 -4.15
CA LEU A 89 2.23 -0.10 -4.97
C LEU A 89 1.99 -0.45 -6.45
N VAL A 90 1.49 -1.66 -6.74
CA VAL A 90 1.17 -2.12 -8.10
C VAL A 90 0.16 -1.19 -8.78
N VAL A 91 -0.96 -0.89 -8.12
CA VAL A 91 -2.04 -0.05 -8.69
C VAL A 91 -1.88 1.44 -8.39
N SER A 92 -0.65 1.89 -8.14
CA SER A 92 -0.39 3.32 -7.95
C SER A 92 -0.59 4.10 -9.26
N ASN A 93 -1.05 5.36 -9.16
CA ASN A 93 -1.26 6.23 -10.32
C ASN A 93 -0.02 6.34 -11.22
N GLU A 94 1.18 6.26 -10.64
CA GLU A 94 2.45 6.21 -11.36
C GLU A 94 2.52 5.03 -12.34
N ASN A 95 2.26 3.82 -11.85
CA ASN A 95 2.34 2.61 -12.66
C ASN A 95 1.20 2.53 -13.67
N LEU A 96 -0.02 2.88 -13.25
CA LEU A 96 -1.17 2.92 -14.15
C LEU A 96 -0.97 3.95 -15.28
N SER A 97 -0.43 5.12 -14.97
CA SER A 97 -0.01 6.13 -15.97
C SER A 97 1.04 5.57 -16.93
N SER A 98 2.02 4.82 -16.43
CA SER A 98 3.06 4.20 -17.26
C SER A 98 2.46 3.18 -18.25
N ILE A 99 1.56 2.33 -17.80
CA ILE A 99 0.84 1.36 -18.63
C ILE A 99 -0.05 2.09 -19.65
N CYS A 100 -0.77 3.13 -19.23
CA CYS A 100 -1.58 3.97 -20.10
C CYS A 100 -0.78 4.56 -21.27
N ARG A 101 0.41 5.09 -20.98
CA ARG A 101 1.34 5.62 -21.98
C ARG A 101 1.93 4.55 -22.88
N HIS A 102 2.24 3.38 -22.34
CA HIS A 102 2.74 2.24 -23.13
C HIS A 102 1.75 1.88 -24.26
N TYR A 103 0.46 1.81 -23.93
CA TYR A 103 -0.61 1.56 -24.90
C TYR A 103 -1.07 2.81 -25.67
N GLN A 104 -0.44 3.96 -25.45
CA GLN A 104 -0.79 5.24 -26.07
C GLN A 104 -2.28 5.65 -25.88
N LEU A 105 -2.91 5.21 -24.79
CA LEU A 105 -4.31 5.53 -24.52
C LEU A 105 -4.50 7.03 -24.31
N ASN A 106 -3.54 7.68 -23.66
CA ASN A 106 -3.54 9.12 -23.41
C ASN A 106 -3.60 9.95 -24.71
N ALA A 107 -3.00 9.49 -25.80
CA ALA A 107 -3.06 10.18 -27.09
C ALA A 107 -4.49 10.20 -27.67
N ARG A 108 -5.34 9.26 -27.27
CA ARG A 108 -6.74 9.12 -27.72
C ARG A 108 -7.73 9.91 -26.86
N LEU A 109 -7.27 10.54 -25.76
CA LEU A 109 -8.12 11.31 -24.86
C LEU A 109 -8.85 12.44 -25.59
N ARG A 110 -10.18 12.48 -25.44
CA ARG A 110 -11.07 13.53 -25.90
C ARG A 110 -11.41 14.41 -24.71
N CYS A 111 -11.01 15.68 -24.76
CA CYS A 111 -11.27 16.63 -23.69
C CYS A 111 -11.42 18.05 -24.26
N ALA A 112 -11.67 19.05 -23.41
CA ALA A 112 -11.70 20.44 -23.85
C ALA A 112 -10.37 20.84 -24.52
N ALA A 113 -10.44 21.48 -25.69
CA ALA A 113 -9.26 21.76 -26.53
C ALA A 113 -8.17 22.57 -25.80
N ASN A 114 -8.55 23.50 -24.93
CA ASN A 114 -7.62 24.30 -24.13
C ASN A 114 -6.93 23.51 -22.99
N GLN A 115 -7.40 22.31 -22.68
CA GLN A 115 -6.86 21.44 -21.64
C GLN A 115 -6.13 20.21 -22.21
N GLN A 116 -6.18 19.99 -23.54
CA GLN A 116 -5.68 18.79 -24.20
C GLN A 116 -4.26 18.41 -23.77
N LEU A 117 -3.29 19.30 -23.94
CA LEU A 117 -1.89 19.02 -23.59
C LEU A 117 -1.70 18.78 -22.09
N SER A 118 -2.41 19.50 -21.23
CA SER A 118 -2.28 19.35 -19.77
C SER A 118 -2.86 18.01 -19.31
N LEU A 119 -4.06 17.65 -19.77
CA LEU A 119 -4.74 16.43 -19.36
C LEU A 119 -4.08 15.18 -19.95
N GLN A 120 -3.65 15.23 -21.21
CA GLN A 120 -2.93 14.11 -21.84
C GLN A 120 -1.59 13.78 -21.16
N ASN A 121 -0.97 14.76 -20.48
CA ASN A 121 0.28 14.59 -19.74
C ASN A 121 0.09 14.44 -18.22
N SER A 122 -1.14 14.56 -17.72
CA SER A 122 -1.43 14.41 -16.30
C SER A 122 -1.38 12.93 -15.89
N GLN A 123 -0.46 12.59 -14.98
CA GLN A 123 -0.32 11.25 -14.43
C GLN A 123 -1.63 10.72 -13.83
N LEU A 124 -2.37 11.57 -13.11
CA LEU A 124 -3.67 11.21 -12.55
C LEU A 124 -4.67 10.86 -13.67
N ILE A 125 -4.80 11.71 -14.69
CA ILE A 125 -5.75 11.48 -15.79
C ILE A 125 -5.37 10.24 -16.60
N GLN A 126 -4.08 9.98 -16.78
CA GLN A 126 -3.60 8.77 -17.45
C GLN A 126 -3.95 7.50 -16.66
N ALA A 127 -3.82 7.52 -15.33
CA ALA A 127 -4.23 6.41 -14.47
C ALA A 127 -5.74 6.17 -14.57
N ASN A 128 -6.53 7.23 -14.38
CA ASN A 128 -7.98 7.21 -14.51
C ASN A 128 -8.45 6.73 -15.90
N LEU A 129 -7.72 7.09 -16.96
CA LEU A 129 -8.03 6.65 -18.32
C LEU A 129 -7.80 5.14 -18.49
N LEU A 130 -6.76 4.59 -17.87
CA LEU A 130 -6.54 3.14 -17.87
C LEU A 130 -7.63 2.41 -17.08
N GLU A 131 -8.04 2.94 -15.92
CA GLU A 131 -9.17 2.41 -15.16
C GLU A 131 -10.46 2.47 -15.98
N SER A 132 -10.73 3.60 -16.64
CA SER A 132 -11.87 3.71 -17.52
C SER A 132 -11.84 2.68 -18.66
N TYR A 133 -10.68 2.43 -19.25
CA TYR A 133 -10.50 1.39 -20.25
C TYR A 133 -10.82 0.00 -19.70
N ILE A 134 -10.34 -0.32 -18.49
CA ILE A 134 -10.67 -1.56 -17.78
C ILE A 134 -12.18 -1.68 -17.55
N GLY A 135 -12.83 -0.59 -17.13
CA GLY A 135 -14.29 -0.54 -16.93
C GLY A 135 -15.08 -0.75 -18.23
N GLY A 136 -14.62 -0.14 -19.33
CA GLY A 136 -15.21 -0.36 -20.66
C GLY A 136 -15.05 -1.80 -21.15
N LEU A 137 -13.86 -2.37 -20.99
CA LEU A 137 -13.60 -3.77 -21.32
C LEU A 137 -14.46 -4.72 -20.47
N TYR A 138 -14.58 -4.46 -19.18
CA TYR A 138 -15.43 -5.23 -18.27
C TYR A 138 -16.90 -5.19 -18.72
N LEU A 139 -17.44 -4.03 -19.10
CA LEU A 139 -18.81 -3.94 -19.59
C LEU A 139 -19.01 -4.64 -20.93
N ASN A 140 -18.02 -4.58 -21.82
CA ASN A 140 -18.16 -5.14 -23.17
C ASN A 140 -17.94 -6.66 -23.20
N LYS A 141 -16.96 -7.19 -22.45
CA LYS A 141 -16.49 -8.59 -22.54
C LYS A 141 -16.48 -9.35 -21.21
N GLY A 142 -16.80 -8.68 -20.11
CA GLY A 142 -16.85 -9.29 -18.77
C GLY A 142 -15.48 -9.42 -18.10
N PHE A 143 -15.50 -9.91 -16.85
CA PHE A 143 -14.30 -9.92 -16.00
C PHE A 143 -13.21 -10.88 -16.46
N LYS A 144 -13.56 -11.98 -17.15
CA LYS A 144 -12.58 -12.96 -17.63
C LYS A 144 -11.59 -12.29 -18.60
N GLU A 145 -12.09 -11.51 -19.55
CA GLU A 145 -11.27 -10.78 -20.52
C GLU A 145 -10.34 -9.78 -19.82
N VAL A 146 -10.87 -9.08 -18.81
CA VAL A 146 -10.06 -8.18 -17.97
C VAL A 146 -8.92 -8.95 -17.30
N THR A 147 -9.19 -10.10 -16.68
CA THR A 147 -8.14 -10.86 -15.98
C THR A 147 -7.12 -11.47 -16.92
N ASP A 148 -7.54 -11.97 -18.08
CA ASP A 148 -6.66 -12.60 -19.07
C ASP A 148 -5.62 -11.61 -19.61
N TRP A 149 -6.01 -10.34 -19.76
CA TRP A 149 -5.10 -9.26 -20.16
C TRP A 149 -4.33 -8.64 -18.97
N LEU A 150 -5.03 -8.27 -17.90
CA LEU A 150 -4.49 -7.41 -16.85
C LEU A 150 -3.53 -8.17 -15.92
N ILE A 151 -3.76 -9.45 -15.65
CA ILE A 151 -2.86 -10.25 -14.80
C ILE A 151 -1.44 -10.34 -15.41
N PRO A 152 -1.26 -10.77 -16.67
CA PRO A 152 0.07 -10.79 -17.26
C PRO A 152 0.67 -9.38 -17.38
N ALA A 153 -0.13 -8.35 -17.65
CA ALA A 153 0.36 -6.96 -17.70
C ALA A 153 0.88 -6.45 -16.34
N LEU A 154 0.23 -6.82 -15.23
CA LEU A 154 0.61 -6.38 -13.87
C LEU A 154 1.65 -7.27 -13.19
N LEU A 155 1.87 -8.50 -13.68
CA LEU A 155 2.78 -9.45 -13.03
C LEU A 155 4.22 -8.93 -12.86
N PRO A 156 4.85 -8.25 -13.84
CA PRO A 156 6.16 -7.65 -13.66
C PRO A 156 6.19 -6.61 -12.52
N PHE A 157 5.18 -5.75 -12.46
CA PHE A 157 5.03 -4.75 -11.40
C PHE A 157 4.84 -5.42 -10.04
N ALA A 158 4.05 -6.49 -9.96
CA ALA A 158 3.81 -7.22 -8.72
C ALA A 158 5.08 -7.92 -8.19
N LYS A 159 5.92 -8.46 -9.07
CA LYS A 159 7.22 -9.05 -8.69
C LYS A 159 8.16 -7.99 -8.12
N GLU A 160 8.28 -6.84 -8.77
CA GLU A 160 9.13 -5.75 -8.29
C GLU A 160 8.61 -5.19 -6.96
N ALA A 161 7.31 -4.91 -6.89
CA ALA A 161 6.66 -4.45 -5.65
C ALA A 161 6.84 -5.43 -4.50
N PHE A 162 6.76 -6.74 -4.77
CA PHE A 162 7.00 -7.76 -3.76
C PHE A 162 8.43 -7.68 -3.18
N GLU A 163 9.45 -7.57 -4.03
CA GLU A 163 10.84 -7.47 -3.55
C GLU A 163 11.10 -6.16 -2.81
N GLU A 164 10.54 -5.04 -3.26
CA GLU A 164 10.63 -3.75 -2.55
C GLU A 164 10.00 -3.82 -1.15
N ILE A 165 8.77 -4.34 -1.04
CA ILE A 165 8.09 -4.48 0.25
C ILE A 165 8.83 -5.48 1.16
N LYS A 166 9.41 -6.54 0.60
CA LYS A 166 10.22 -7.51 1.36
C LYS A 166 11.53 -6.89 1.88
N LYS A 167 12.20 -6.05 1.09
CA LYS A 167 13.38 -5.28 1.54
C LYS A 167 12.99 -4.34 2.68
N GLU A 168 11.91 -3.56 2.51
CA GLU A 168 11.36 -2.69 3.55
C GLU A 168 11.10 -3.48 4.84
N HIS A 169 10.43 -4.63 4.75
CA HIS A 169 10.14 -5.46 5.92
C HIS A 169 11.38 -5.99 6.65
N ARG A 170 12.44 -6.35 5.91
CA ARG A 170 13.73 -6.79 6.50
C ARG A 170 14.42 -5.65 7.23
N LEU A 171 14.44 -4.46 6.65
CA LEU A 171 15.04 -3.26 7.28
C LEU A 171 14.33 -2.88 8.59
N HIS A 172 13.01 -3.04 8.65
CA HIS A 172 12.25 -2.78 9.88
C HIS A 172 12.43 -3.86 10.96
N GLN A 173 12.86 -5.07 10.60
CA GLN A 173 13.21 -6.13 11.55
C GLN A 173 14.65 -6.01 12.07
N ASN A 174 15.54 -5.41 11.27
CA ASN A 174 16.94 -5.17 11.62
C ASN A 174 17.23 -3.65 11.59
N PRO A 175 16.88 -2.88 12.63
CA PRO A 175 17.43 -1.54 12.78
C PRO A 175 18.94 -1.70 13.00
N THR A 176 19.73 -1.12 12.11
CA THR A 176 21.19 -1.04 12.06
C THR A 176 21.83 -1.19 13.45
N ALA A 177 22.54 -2.29 13.69
CA ALA A 177 23.53 -2.34 14.77
C ALA A 177 24.58 -1.25 14.49
N PRO A 178 25.04 -0.47 15.48
CA PRO A 178 26.19 0.40 15.29
C PRO A 178 27.37 -0.45 14.81
N GLU A 179 28.12 0.03 13.82
CA GLU A 179 29.43 -0.54 13.49
C GLU A 179 30.32 -0.40 14.72
N GLU A 180 30.37 -1.45 15.55
CA GLU A 180 31.34 -1.57 16.62
C GLU A 180 32.68 -1.94 16.01
N GLY A 181 33.61 -0.99 16.12
CA GLY A 181 35.02 -1.20 15.84
C GLY A 181 35.56 -2.38 16.63
N GLU A 182 36.45 -3.12 15.97
CA GLU A 182 37.16 -4.27 16.50
C GLU A 182 37.78 -3.98 17.87
N SER A 183 37.54 -4.90 18.82
CA SER A 183 38.51 -5.22 19.88
C SER A 183 38.31 -6.68 20.29
N PRO A 184 39.37 -7.49 20.32
CA PRO A 184 39.27 -8.90 20.61
C PRO A 184 39.24 -9.14 22.12
N ASP A 185 38.75 -10.34 22.45
CA ASP A 185 39.04 -11.11 23.67
C ASP A 185 38.00 -11.03 24.80
N SER A 186 37.16 -12.07 24.90
CA SER A 186 37.27 -13.07 25.98
C SER A 186 36.06 -14.01 26.01
N ASN A 187 36.36 -15.29 26.23
CA ASN A 187 35.44 -16.39 26.53
C ASN A 187 34.27 -16.02 27.44
N ARG A 188 33.06 -16.50 27.10
CA ARG A 188 32.10 -17.11 28.04
C ARG A 188 30.96 -17.85 27.34
N GLU A 189 30.79 -19.11 27.74
CA GLU A 189 29.61 -19.94 27.48
C GLU A 189 28.33 -19.30 28.05
N SER A 190 27.24 -19.34 27.28
CA SER A 190 25.88 -19.76 27.71
C SER A 190 24.83 -19.42 26.63
N THR A 191 24.10 -20.45 26.18
CA THR A 191 22.76 -20.33 25.53
C THR A 191 21.70 -19.96 26.60
N PRO A 192 20.42 -19.56 26.31
CA PRO A 192 19.66 -19.75 25.06
C PRO A 192 18.63 -18.64 24.66
N VAL A 193 17.97 -18.86 23.51
CA VAL A 193 16.67 -18.34 23.00
C VAL A 193 16.57 -16.84 22.63
N GLY A 194 16.64 -16.59 21.31
CA GLY A 194 16.39 -15.30 20.69
C GLY A 194 14.92 -14.85 20.81
N SER A 195 14.73 -13.61 21.26
CA SER A 195 13.42 -12.98 21.37
C SER A 195 12.97 -12.40 20.03
N VAL A 196 12.05 -13.10 19.36
CA VAL A 196 11.26 -12.57 18.25
C VAL A 196 10.36 -11.45 18.78
N VAL A 197 10.45 -10.25 18.21
CA VAL A 197 9.54 -9.13 18.52
C VAL A 197 8.36 -9.19 17.56
N ASP A 198 7.19 -9.58 18.06
CA ASP A 198 5.95 -9.64 17.28
C ASP A 198 5.29 -8.24 17.21
N PRO A 199 4.97 -7.69 16.02
CA PRO A 199 4.27 -6.41 15.88
C PRO A 199 2.90 -6.33 16.57
N GLY A 200 2.35 -7.46 17.05
CA GLY A 200 1.15 -7.51 17.88
C GLY A 200 1.35 -7.13 19.36
N THR A 201 2.59 -7.02 19.85
CA THR A 201 2.89 -6.92 21.29
C THR A 201 2.17 -5.76 21.99
N LEU A 202 2.22 -4.54 21.44
CA LEU A 202 1.56 -3.39 22.06
C LEU A 202 0.04 -3.52 22.03
N ALA A 203 -0.52 -4.05 20.94
CA ALA A 203 -1.96 -4.25 20.80
C ALA A 203 -2.46 -5.33 21.78
N TYR A 204 -1.76 -6.44 21.88
CA TYR A 204 -2.04 -7.52 22.82
C TYR A 204 -1.96 -7.04 24.27
N PHE A 205 -0.91 -6.28 24.62
CA PHE A 205 -0.79 -5.71 25.96
C PHE A 205 -1.94 -4.77 26.30
N ASN A 206 -2.31 -3.86 25.39
CA ASN A 206 -3.46 -2.96 25.60
C ASN A 206 -4.78 -3.72 25.72
N GLN A 207 -4.98 -4.77 24.91
CA GLN A 207 -6.15 -5.64 24.98
C GLN A 207 -6.21 -6.38 26.33
N TRP A 208 -5.09 -6.93 26.80
CA TRP A 208 -5.00 -7.57 28.11
C TRP A 208 -5.33 -6.60 29.25
N CYS A 209 -4.79 -5.37 29.20
CA CYS A 209 -5.10 -4.33 30.17
C CYS A 209 -6.61 -4.02 30.20
N SER A 210 -7.23 -3.85 29.02
CA SER A 210 -8.68 -3.64 28.91
C SER A 210 -9.51 -4.80 29.49
N GLN A 211 -9.15 -6.04 29.16
CA GLN A 211 -9.82 -7.24 29.69
C GLN A 211 -9.70 -7.37 31.22
N ASN A 212 -8.57 -6.93 31.78
CA ASN A 212 -8.33 -6.99 33.23
C ASN A 212 -8.75 -5.71 33.97
N LYS A 213 -9.46 -4.78 33.29
CA LYS A 213 -9.87 -3.47 33.84
C LYS A 213 -8.70 -2.67 34.43
N LYS A 214 -7.54 -2.77 33.79
CA LYS A 214 -6.30 -2.09 34.14
C LYS A 214 -6.04 -0.96 33.17
N GLU A 215 -5.69 0.21 33.68
CA GLU A 215 -5.32 1.37 32.86
C GLU A 215 -3.81 1.59 32.93
N VAL A 216 -3.16 1.57 31.77
CA VAL A 216 -1.72 1.84 31.68
C VAL A 216 -1.47 3.31 31.36
N GLU A 217 -0.70 3.97 32.21
CA GLU A 217 -0.22 5.32 32.01
C GLU A 217 1.12 5.29 31.26
N TRP A 218 1.21 6.04 30.16
CA TRP A 218 2.43 6.15 29.35
C TRP A 218 3.13 7.48 29.62
N ARG A 219 4.23 7.46 30.35
CA ARG A 219 5.01 8.67 30.68
C ARG A 219 6.18 8.81 29.72
N PHE A 220 6.20 9.89 28.95
CA PHE A 220 7.32 10.19 28.05
C PHE A 220 8.34 11.06 28.76
N ASN A 221 9.60 10.66 28.67
CA ASN A 221 10.72 11.47 29.14
C ASN A 221 11.21 12.39 28.01
N ASP A 222 12.06 13.35 28.36
CA ASP A 222 12.68 14.26 27.39
C ASP A 222 13.31 13.50 26.22
N ILE A 223 13.16 14.07 25.02
CA ILE A 223 13.71 13.49 23.79
C ILE A 223 15.23 13.52 23.89
N ALA A 224 15.84 12.34 23.95
CA ALA A 224 17.28 12.17 23.81
C ALA A 224 17.65 12.05 22.32
N GLY A 225 18.92 12.26 21.95
CA GLY A 225 19.40 12.05 20.57
C GLY A 225 19.53 13.33 19.74
N THR A 226 19.94 13.17 18.48
CA THR A 226 20.21 14.28 17.57
C THR A 226 18.97 14.68 16.78
N LYS A 227 18.94 15.88 16.17
CA LYS A 227 17.85 16.29 15.27
C LYS A 227 17.60 15.30 14.11
N ALA A 228 18.65 14.59 13.67
CA ALA A 228 18.55 13.58 12.60
C ALA A 228 18.05 12.21 13.10
N THR A 229 18.23 11.90 14.39
CA THR A 229 17.84 10.61 15.00
C THR A 229 17.27 10.85 16.41
N PRO A 230 16.00 11.30 16.52
CA PRO A 230 15.38 11.53 17.81
C PRO A 230 15.09 10.19 18.51
N LEU A 231 15.47 10.07 19.77
CA LEU A 231 15.15 8.93 20.63
C LEU A 231 13.97 9.28 21.53
N TRP A 232 12.91 8.51 21.40
CA TRP A 232 11.72 8.59 22.26
C TRP A 232 11.90 7.64 23.44
N SER A 233 11.95 8.18 24.64
CA SER A 233 11.96 7.41 25.90
C SER A 233 10.57 7.42 26.52
N VAL A 234 10.04 6.25 26.86
CA VAL A 234 8.73 6.08 27.47
C VAL A 234 8.76 5.05 28.58
N GLU A 235 7.97 5.28 29.62
CA GLU A 235 7.73 4.37 30.71
C GLU A 235 6.25 3.96 30.75
N ALA A 236 5.99 2.66 30.98
CA ALA A 236 4.68 2.12 31.23
C ALA A 236 4.46 2.01 32.74
N TRP A 237 3.40 2.66 33.22
CA TRP A 237 3.02 2.71 34.63
C TRP A 237 1.63 2.11 34.82
N LEU A 238 1.48 1.30 35.87
CA LEU A 238 0.22 0.66 36.24
C LEU A 238 0.09 0.70 37.75
N ASP A 239 -1.04 1.18 38.27
CA ASP A 239 -1.32 1.30 39.70
C ASP A 239 -0.19 2.03 40.47
N GLY A 240 0.38 3.06 39.87
CA GLY A 240 1.48 3.85 40.45
C GLY A 240 2.85 3.15 40.45
N LYS A 241 2.99 1.96 39.85
CA LYS A 241 4.26 1.24 39.73
C LYS A 241 4.74 1.22 38.28
N LYS A 242 6.03 1.51 38.07
CA LYS A 242 6.69 1.29 36.77
C LYS A 242 6.77 -0.20 36.47
N ILE A 243 6.19 -0.60 35.34
CA ILE A 243 6.14 -2.00 34.89
C ILE A 243 6.98 -2.25 33.63
N GLY A 244 7.32 -1.21 32.87
CA GLY A 244 8.19 -1.31 31.70
C GLY A 244 8.72 0.04 31.23
N ASP A 245 9.73 -0.01 30.36
CA ASP A 245 10.35 1.17 29.73
C ASP A 245 10.88 0.83 28.34
N GLY A 246 10.94 1.82 27.46
CA GLY A 246 11.37 1.64 26.08
C GLY A 246 11.97 2.91 25.50
N VAL A 247 13.05 2.74 24.74
CA VAL A 247 13.76 3.84 24.07
C VAL A 247 13.98 3.46 22.62
N LEU A 248 13.38 4.19 21.68
CA LEU A 248 13.43 3.89 20.24
C LEU A 248 13.28 5.16 19.39
N THR A 249 13.59 5.07 18.09
CA THR A 249 13.53 6.21 17.15
C THR A 249 12.12 6.66 16.77
N SER A 250 11.08 5.98 17.28
CA SER A 250 9.68 6.39 17.11
C SER A 250 8.88 6.21 18.41
N LYS A 251 7.88 7.06 18.64
CA LYS A 251 6.95 6.94 19.78
C LYS A 251 6.27 5.56 19.86
N LYS A 252 5.84 5.03 18.70
CA LYS A 252 5.19 3.72 18.61
C LYS A 252 6.16 2.59 18.91
N GLY A 253 7.40 2.68 18.42
CA GLY A 253 8.48 1.75 18.75
C GLY A 253 8.74 1.74 20.26
N ALA A 254 8.97 2.91 20.85
CA ALA A 254 9.29 3.03 22.28
C ALA A 254 8.18 2.41 23.15
N LYS A 255 6.91 2.65 22.82
CA LYS A 255 5.77 2.03 23.50
C LYS A 255 5.73 0.51 23.35
N THR A 256 6.10 -0.01 22.18
CA THR A 256 6.13 -1.46 21.93
C THR A 256 7.19 -2.15 22.78
N GLU A 257 8.37 -1.54 22.92
CA GLU A 257 9.43 -2.05 23.77
C GLU A 257 9.07 -1.99 25.26
N ALA A 258 8.48 -0.87 25.70
CA ALA A 258 7.97 -0.74 27.05
C ALA A 258 6.84 -1.75 27.35
N ALA A 259 5.94 -2.02 26.41
CA ALA A 259 4.90 -3.05 26.53
C ALA A 259 5.51 -4.47 26.66
N LYS A 260 6.55 -4.78 25.88
CA LYS A 260 7.25 -6.07 25.96
C LYS A 260 7.84 -6.32 27.36
N LYS A 261 8.47 -5.29 27.96
CA LYS A 261 8.96 -5.37 29.34
C LYS A 261 7.81 -5.45 30.36
N ALA A 262 6.75 -4.66 30.17
CA ALA A 262 5.56 -4.69 31.01
C ALA A 262 4.91 -6.08 31.06
N MET A 263 4.79 -6.76 29.92
CA MET A 263 4.26 -8.12 29.85
C MET A 263 5.10 -9.13 30.63
N ARG A 264 6.44 -9.03 30.55
CA ARG A 264 7.34 -9.88 31.35
C ARG A 264 7.18 -9.62 32.85
N THR A 265 7.13 -8.35 33.26
CA THR A 265 6.94 -7.95 34.66
C THR A 265 5.61 -8.46 35.23
N LEU A 266 4.57 -8.51 34.41
CA LEU A 266 3.24 -8.95 34.80
C LEU A 266 2.99 -10.45 34.61
N GLY A 267 3.98 -11.21 34.14
CA GLY A 267 3.84 -12.66 33.89
C GLY A 267 2.84 -12.99 32.77
N ILE A 268 2.59 -12.04 31.85
CA ILE A 268 1.68 -12.23 30.73
C ILE A 268 2.40 -13.06 29.66
N THR A 269 2.08 -14.35 29.57
CA THR A 269 2.55 -15.22 28.50
C THR A 269 1.75 -14.99 27.22
N THR A 270 2.45 -14.87 26.10
CA THR A 270 1.82 -14.92 24.78
C THR A 270 1.51 -16.38 24.47
N GLY A 271 0.25 -16.79 24.62
CA GLY A 271 -0.22 -18.09 24.14
C GLY A 271 -0.42 -18.06 22.63
N PHE A 272 0.67 -18.22 21.89
CA PHE A 272 0.67 -18.58 20.47
C PHE A 272 1.52 -19.83 20.27
#